data_AF-W9BRM5-F1
#
_entry.id   AF-W9BRM5-F1
#
_cell.length_a   1.000
_cell.length_b   1.000
_cell.length_c   1.000
_cell.angle_alpha   90.00
_cell.angle_beta   90.00
_cell.angle_gamma   90.00
#
_symmetry.space_group_name_H-M   'P 1'
#
loop_
_entity.id
_entity.type
_entity.pdbx_description
1 polymer ?
#
loop_
_entity_poly.entity_id
_entity_poly.type
_entity_poly.pdbx_seq_one_letter_code
_entity_poly.pdbx_strand_id
1 'polypeptide(L)'
;MRKTKPTEVFAVDIDSSIDTCDKLFSRVTDVAYLGYGTFSGWDAFIEMFDDRLQWSDIELTIRNRDLSQLPARDRQVWCDVLRDLQARHPAKLKVSPPVDL
;
A
#
# COMPACT_ATOMS: atom_id res chain seq x y z
N MET A 1 4.52 32.20 7.84
CA MET A 1 5.41 31.12 7.37
C MET A 1 4.83 29.80 7.82
N ARG A 2 4.18 29.03 6.92
CA ARG A 2 3.77 27.65 7.23
C ARG A 2 5.06 26.84 7.28
N LYS A 3 5.47 26.40 8.47
CA LYS A 3 6.47 25.34 8.61
C LYS A 3 5.84 24.10 7.98
N THR A 4 6.24 23.75 6.74
CA THR A 4 5.89 22.46 6.16
C THR A 4 6.47 21.40 7.09
N LYS A 5 5.60 20.53 7.62
CA LYS A 5 6.08 19.34 8.33
C LYS A 5 6.96 18.55 7.37
N PRO A 6 8.03 17.89 7.84
CA PRO A 6 8.80 16.99 6.99
C PRO A 6 7.88 15.90 6.47
N THR A 7 7.93 15.64 5.15
CA THR A 7 7.26 14.49 4.54
C THR A 7 7.87 13.22 5.12
N GLU A 8 7.05 12.37 5.73
CA GLU A 8 7.50 11.10 6.27
C GLU A 8 7.65 10.08 5.13
N VAL A 9 8.78 9.36 5.08
CA VAL A 9 9.07 8.43 3.99
C VAL A 9 9.08 7.00 4.53
N PHE A 10 8.26 6.16 3.93
CA PHE A 10 8.06 4.77 4.31
C PHE A 10 8.38 3.83 3.14
N ALA A 11 8.79 2.61 3.47
CA ALA A 11 8.95 1.54 2.50
C ALA A 11 8.41 0.22 3.06
N VAL A 12 7.61 -0.47 2.25
CA VAL A 12 7.00 -1.75 2.58
C VAL A 12 7.57 -2.80 1.65
N ASP A 13 8.21 -3.81 2.20
CA ASP A 13 8.64 -4.99 1.45
C ASP A 13 7.54 -6.07 1.55
N ILE A 14 7.09 -6.54 0.38
CA ILE A 14 6.17 -7.67 0.21
C ILE A 14 6.98 -8.84 -0.34
N ASP A 15 7.04 -9.93 0.43
CA ASP A 15 7.81 -11.14 0.11
C ASP A 15 6.96 -12.40 0.32
N SER A 16 7.54 -13.58 0.09
CA SER A 16 6.84 -14.86 0.19
C SER A 16 6.32 -15.21 1.59
N SER A 17 6.64 -14.44 2.64
CA SER A 17 5.96 -14.61 3.94
C SER A 17 4.49 -14.18 3.92
N ILE A 18 4.07 -13.44 2.89
CA ILE A 18 2.70 -12.97 2.71
C ILE A 18 1.94 -13.94 1.82
N ASP A 19 1.09 -14.76 2.45
CA ASP A 19 0.28 -15.81 1.83
C ASP A 19 -1.23 -15.56 1.93
N THR A 20 -1.65 -14.47 2.59
CA THR A 20 -3.06 -14.06 2.71
C THR A 20 -3.21 -12.55 2.54
N CYS A 21 -4.42 -12.12 2.13
CA CYS A 21 -4.77 -10.70 2.08
C CYS A 21 -4.69 -10.03 3.47
N ASP A 22 -5.07 -10.73 4.54
CA ASP A 22 -4.96 -10.17 5.89
C ASP A 22 -3.51 -9.86 6.29
N LYS A 23 -2.56 -10.74 5.98
CA LYS A 23 -1.13 -10.47 6.21
C LYS A 23 -0.62 -9.34 5.33
N LEU A 24 -1.10 -9.25 4.09
CA LEU A 24 -0.77 -8.16 3.17
C LEU A 24 -1.25 -6.81 3.72
N PHE A 25 -2.51 -6.74 4.13
CA PHE A 25 -3.12 -5.55 4.73
C PHE A 25 -2.35 -5.14 5.97
N SER A 26 -2.13 -6.09 6.89
CA SER A 26 -1.37 -5.91 8.12
C SER A 26 0.00 -5.28 7.84
N ARG A 27 0.75 -5.86 6.89
CA ARG A 27 2.08 -5.39 6.52
C ARG A 27 2.09 -3.94 6.02
N VAL A 28 1.12 -3.56 5.20
CA VAL A 28 1.00 -2.18 4.69
C VAL A 28 0.62 -1.23 5.82
N THR A 29 -0.32 -1.64 6.67
CA THR A 29 -0.84 -0.81 7.74
C THR A 29 0.13 -0.57 8.89
N ASP A 30 0.90 -1.60 9.26
CA ASP A 30 1.91 -1.53 10.31
C ASP A 30 3.00 -0.50 9.99
N VAL A 31 3.43 -0.45 8.73
CA VAL A 31 4.55 0.41 8.31
C VAL A 31 4.13 1.86 8.12
N ALA A 32 2.93 2.11 7.60
CA ALA A 32 2.44 3.46 7.33
C ALA A 32 1.73 4.12 8.54
N TYR A 33 1.80 3.47 9.72
CA TYR A 33 1.05 3.83 10.94
C TYR A 33 -0.43 4.11 10.65
N LEU A 34 -1.01 3.27 9.79
CA LEU A 34 -2.44 3.23 9.52
C LEU A 34 -3.05 2.54 10.72
N GLY A 35 -3.38 3.30 11.76
CA GLY A 35 -3.94 2.76 13.00
C GLY A 35 -4.99 1.70 12.69
N TYR A 36 -4.80 0.50 13.23
CA TYR A 36 -5.68 -0.65 13.03
C TYR A 36 -7.09 -0.29 13.49
N GLY A 37 -7.91 0.23 12.58
CA GLY A 37 -9.34 0.01 12.60
C GLY A 37 -9.58 -1.41 12.07
N THR A 38 -10.49 -2.15 12.68
CA THR A 38 -10.94 -3.45 12.19
C THR A 38 -11.62 -3.26 10.82
N PHE A 39 -10.85 -3.20 9.74
CA PHE A 39 -11.38 -3.27 8.39
C PHE A 39 -11.24 -4.72 7.89
N SER A 40 -12.22 -5.16 7.11
CA SER A 40 -12.25 -6.51 6.55
C SER A 40 -12.55 -6.44 5.07
N GLY A 41 -11.70 -7.08 4.27
CA GLY A 41 -11.86 -7.15 2.83
C GLY A 41 -11.24 -5.98 2.07
N TRP A 42 -11.22 -6.15 0.74
CA TRP A 42 -10.53 -5.28 -0.19
C TRP A 42 -11.09 -3.84 -0.23
N ASP A 43 -12.41 -3.67 -0.26
CA ASP A 43 -13.02 -2.34 -0.41
C ASP A 43 -12.63 -1.41 0.75
N ALA A 44 -12.75 -1.90 1.98
CA ALA A 44 -12.40 -1.14 3.18
C ALA A 44 -10.89 -0.87 3.28
N PHE A 45 -10.05 -1.81 2.84
CA PHE A 45 -8.61 -1.60 2.75
C PHE A 45 -8.26 -0.50 1.74
N ILE A 46 -8.89 -0.51 0.56
CA ILE A 46 -8.64 0.46 -0.52
C ILE A 46 -9.03 1.87 -0.07
N GLU A 47 -10.23 2.03 0.50
CA GLU A 47 -10.72 3.31 1.02
C GLU A 47 -9.75 3.90 2.05
N MET A 48 -9.34 3.10 3.03
CA MET A 48 -8.42 3.53 4.08
C MET A 48 -7.03 3.88 3.53
N PHE A 49 -6.50 3.07 2.61
CA PHE A 49 -5.18 3.33 2.02
C PHE A 49 -5.19 4.61 1.18
N ASP A 50 -6.25 4.80 0.40
CA ASP A 50 -6.48 6.01 -0.38
C ASP A 50 -6.56 7.26 0.49
N ASP A 51 -7.41 7.23 1.53
CA ASP A 51 -7.58 8.34 2.47
C ASP A 51 -6.25 8.73 3.11
N ARG A 52 -5.42 7.75 3.50
CA ARG A 52 -4.10 8.07 4.05
C ARG A 52 -3.23 8.79 3.05
N LEU A 53 -3.13 8.29 1.81
CA LEU A 53 -2.36 8.93 0.76
C LEU A 53 -2.89 10.33 0.48
N GLN A 54 -4.21 10.54 0.50
CA GLN A 54 -4.81 11.85 0.28
C GLN A 54 -4.46 12.85 1.40
N TRP A 55 -4.72 12.48 2.66
CA TRP A 55 -4.72 13.43 3.78
C TRP A 55 -3.36 13.61 4.47
N SER A 56 -2.40 12.75 4.20
CA SER A 56 -1.15 12.71 4.95
C SER A 56 0.04 13.18 4.12
N ASP A 57 0.97 13.89 4.75
CA ASP A 57 2.23 14.32 4.15
C ASP A 57 3.25 13.17 4.21
N ILE A 58 3.00 12.11 3.41
CA ILE A 58 3.84 10.91 3.36
C ILE A 58 4.26 10.56 1.92
N GLU A 59 5.40 9.89 1.80
CA GLU A 59 5.78 9.10 0.64
C GLU A 59 5.89 7.62 1.05
N LEU A 60 5.32 6.73 0.25
CA LEU A 60 5.32 5.30 0.48
C LEU A 60 5.85 4.58 -0.76
N THR A 61 6.83 3.70 -0.55
CA THR A 61 7.33 2.79 -1.59
C THR A 61 6.91 1.36 -1.27
N ILE A 62 6.11 0.75 -2.14
CA ILE A 62 5.78 -0.68 -2.09
C ILE A 62 6.80 -1.44 -2.92
N ARG A 63 7.48 -2.42 -2.31
CA ARG A 63 8.44 -3.30 -2.98
C ARG A 63 7.88 -4.72 -3.06
N ASN A 64 7.33 -5.08 -4.21
CA ASN A 64 6.81 -6.42 -4.48
C ASN A 64 7.95 -7.37 -4.83
N ARG A 65 8.68 -7.87 -3.81
CA ARG A 65 9.82 -8.77 -4.00
C ARG A 65 9.39 -10.17 -4.41
N ASP A 66 8.33 -10.68 -3.79
CA ASP A 66 7.79 -12.01 -4.09
C ASP A 66 6.31 -12.09 -3.71
N LEU A 67 5.43 -12.29 -4.70
CA LEU A 67 3.97 -12.43 -4.54
C LEU A 67 3.50 -13.87 -4.81
N SER A 68 4.43 -14.84 -4.88
CA SER A 68 4.13 -16.20 -5.33
C SER A 68 3.20 -16.96 -4.37
N GLN A 69 3.24 -16.63 -3.07
CA GLN A 69 2.44 -17.29 -2.04
C GLN A 69 1.03 -16.69 -1.90
N LEU A 70 0.77 -15.49 -2.44
CA LEU A 70 -0.58 -14.94 -2.47
C LEU A 70 -1.47 -15.73 -3.45
N PRO A 71 -2.75 -15.99 -3.09
CA PRO A 71 -3.72 -16.54 -4.02
C PRO A 71 -3.77 -15.72 -5.31
N ALA A 72 -3.89 -16.39 -6.46
CA ALA A 72 -3.81 -15.73 -7.76
C ALA A 72 -4.81 -14.57 -7.91
N ARG A 73 -6.01 -14.72 -7.36
CA ARG A 73 -7.03 -13.67 -7.33
C ARG A 73 -6.57 -12.46 -6.51
N ASP A 74 -6.08 -12.69 -5.30
CA ASP A 74 -5.63 -11.61 -4.41
C ASP A 74 -4.39 -10.91 -4.94
N ARG A 75 -3.48 -11.64 -5.57
CA ARG A 75 -2.33 -11.04 -6.28
C ARG A 75 -2.79 -10.11 -7.40
N GLN A 76 -3.78 -10.52 -8.19
CA GLN A 76 -4.33 -9.69 -9.26
C GLN A 76 -4.96 -8.41 -8.69
N VAL A 77 -5.83 -8.55 -7.68
CA VAL A 77 -6.49 -7.41 -7.02
C VAL A 77 -5.44 -6.46 -6.43
N TRP A 78 -4.42 -6.98 -5.75
CA TRP A 78 -3.33 -6.17 -5.19
C TRP A 78 -2.63 -5.32 -6.26
N CYS A 79 -2.26 -5.93 -7.39
CA CYS A 79 -1.63 -5.23 -8.49
C CYS A 79 -2.53 -4.13 -9.08
N ASP A 80 -3.83 -4.42 -9.24
CA ASP A 80 -4.80 -3.45 -9.76
C ASP A 80 -5.01 -2.27 -8.80
N VAL A 81 -5.08 -2.54 -7.49
CA VAL A 81 -5.15 -1.51 -6.44
C VAL A 81 -3.92 -0.61 -6.45
N LEU A 82 -2.72 -1.20 -6.51
CA LEU A 82 -1.48 -0.41 -6.58
C LEU A 82 -1.42 0.47 -7.82
N ARG A 83 -1.87 -0.05 -8.98
CA ARG A 83 -1.93 0.71 -10.23
C ARG A 83 -2.87 1.91 -10.11
N ASP A 84 -4.08 1.70 -9.60
CA ASP A 84 -5.08 2.75 -9.42
C ASP A 84 -4.59 3.83 -8.44
N LEU A 85 -4.13 3.42 -7.26
CA LEU A 85 -3.64 4.36 -6.24
C LEU A 85 -2.40 5.12 -6.70
N GLN A 86 -1.49 4.49 -7.45
CA GLN A 86 -0.31 5.16 -7.99
C GLN A 86 -0.71 6.21 -9.03
N ALA A 87 -1.71 5.94 -9.87
CA ALA A 87 -2.23 6.90 -10.84
C ALA A 87 -2.88 8.12 -10.14
N ARG A 88 -3.57 7.90 -9.01
CA ARG A 88 -4.24 8.95 -8.24
C ARG A 88 -3.28 9.75 -7.34
N HIS A 89 -2.22 9.11 -6.85
CA HIS A 89 -1.24 9.70 -5.93
C HIS A 89 0.23 9.53 -6.39
N PRO A 90 0.60 9.97 -7.61
CA PRO A 90 1.90 9.64 -8.22
C PRO A 90 3.11 10.22 -7.48
N ALA A 91 2.92 11.31 -6.74
CA ALA A 91 3.98 11.91 -5.92
C ALA A 91 4.20 11.18 -4.59
N LYS A 92 3.20 10.40 -4.12
CA LYS A 92 3.20 9.79 -2.79
C LYS A 92 3.36 8.29 -2.82
N LEU A 93 2.84 7.59 -3.83
CA LEU A 93 2.95 6.14 -3.94
C LEU A 93 3.92 5.75 -5.07
N LYS A 94 4.96 5.00 -4.72
CA LYS A 94 5.93 4.40 -5.65
C LYS A 94 5.84 2.88 -5.54
N VAL A 95 5.93 2.18 -6.67
CA VAL A 95 5.90 0.70 -6.71
C VAL A 95 7.16 0.18 -7.40
N SER A 96 7.78 -0.86 -6.83
CA SER A 96 9.01 -1.48 -7.34
C SER A 96 8.96 -3.02 -7.22
N PRO A 97 9.17 -3.80 -8.30
CA PRO A 97 9.19 -3.33 -9.68
C PRO A 97 7.85 -2.67 -10.07
N PRO A 98 7.82 -1.84 -11.13
CA PRO A 98 6.57 -1.30 -11.64
C PRO A 98 5.56 -2.43 -11.86
N VAL A 99 4.29 -2.17 -11.54
CA VAL A 99 3.22 -3.10 -11.91
C VAL A 99 3.04 -2.96 -13.42
N ASP A 100 3.59 -3.90 -14.19
CA ASP A 100 3.54 -3.85 -15.66
C ASP A 100 2.09 -3.68 -16.18
N LEU A 101 1.97 -2.94 -17.29
CA LEU A 101 0.77 -2.78 -18.13
C LEU A 101 0.61 -3.98 -19.07
#